data_AF-A0A4D4JIY8-F1
#
_entry.id   AF-A0A4D4JIY8-F1
#
_cell.length_a   1.000
_cell.length_b   1.000
_cell.length_c   1.000
_cell.angle_alpha   90.00
_cell.angle_beta   90.00
_cell.angle_gamma   90.00
#
_symmetry.space_group_name_H-M   'P 1'
#
loop_
_entity.id
_entity.type
_entity.pdbx_description
1 polymer ?
#
loop_
_entity_poly.entity_id
_entity_poly.type
_entity_poly.pdbx_seq_one_letter_code
_entity_poly.pdbx_strand_id
1 'polypeptide(L)' 'MTHPHAPSAFTDPAAVARYAEGPRRNVPGYDSLLRMSRILLAERVPAHGRVLVVGAGGG' A
#
# COMPACT_ATOMS: atom_id res chain seq x y z
N MET A 1 0.71 30.57 -13.66
CA MET A 1 1.90 29.90 -13.09
C MET A 1 1.59 28.41 -13.03
N THR A 2 2.21 27.60 -13.89
CA THR A 2 2.08 26.14 -13.86
C THR A 2 3.01 25.60 -12.79
N HIS A 3 2.45 25.07 -11.70
CA HIS A 3 3.26 24.32 -10.73
C HIS A 3 3.78 23.05 -11.42
N PRO A 4 5.09 22.78 -11.43
CA PRO A 4 5.59 21.51 -11.93
C PRO A 4 4.98 20.39 -11.10
N HIS A 5 4.27 19.47 -11.76
CA HIS A 5 3.74 18.29 -11.10
C HIS A 5 4.93 17.39 -10.76
N ALA A 6 5.14 17.11 -9.47
CA ALA A 6 6.15 16.14 -9.08
C ALA A 6 5.86 14.81 -9.82
N PRO A 7 6.88 14.16 -10.41
CA PRO A 7 6.68 12.89 -11.08
C PRO A 7 6.04 11.90 -10.10
N SER A 8 5.07 11.13 -10.61
CA SER A 8 4.39 10.11 -9.82
C SER A 8 5.41 9.15 -9.19
N ALA A 9 5.20 8.78 -7.93
CA ALA A 9 6.02 7.77 -7.25
C ALA A 9 6.02 6.40 -7.97
N PHE A 10 5.12 6.22 -8.95
CA PHE A 10 4.94 4.99 -9.72
C PHE A 10 5.44 5.07 -11.16
N THR A 11 6.07 6.17 -11.56
CA THR A 11 6.68 6.31 -12.90
C THR A 11 8.19 6.16 -12.91
N ASP A 12 8.84 6.20 -11.74
CA ASP A 12 10.29 5.98 -11.58
C ASP A 12 10.54 4.63 -10.90
N PRO A 13 11.24 3.67 -11.54
CA PRO A 13 11.57 2.38 -10.96
C PRO A 13 12.30 2.46 -9.61
N ALA A 14 13.18 3.46 -9.42
CA ALA A 14 13.91 3.63 -8.17
C ALA A 14 12.98 4.10 -7.04
N ALA A 15 12.01 4.96 -7.35
CA ALA A 15 10.97 5.37 -6.41
C ALA A 15 10.03 4.21 -6.04
N VAL A 16 9.61 3.40 -7.02
CA VAL A 16 8.76 2.21 -6.79
C VAL A 16 9.45 1.22 -5.87
N ALA A 17 10.72 0.88 -6.12
CA ALA A 17 11.49 -0.07 -5.32
C ALA A 17 11.56 0.31 -3.83
N ARG A 18 11.44 1.60 -3.52
CA ARG A 18 11.53 2.15 -2.16
C ARG A 18 10.19 2.54 -1.56
N TYR A 19 9.09 2.41 -2.30
CA TYR A 19 7.78 2.91 -1.89
C TYR A 19 7.36 2.38 -0.51
N ALA A 20 7.56 1.08 -0.25
CA ALA A 20 7.20 0.42 1.00
C ALA A 20 7.93 0.97 2.25
N GLU A 21 9.07 1.64 2.09
CA GLU A 21 9.79 2.30 3.19
C GLU A 21 9.03 3.52 3.74
N GLY A 22 8.23 4.19 2.90
CA GLY A 22 7.49 5.39 3.26
C GLY A 22 6.44 5.11 4.34
N PRO A 23 5.47 4.20 4.10
CA PRO A 23 4.44 3.85 5.07
C PRO A 23 5.00 3.39 6.42
N ARG A 24 6.04 2.56 6.43
CA ARG A 24 6.69 2.10 7.68
C ARG A 24 7.23 3.25 8.53
N ARG A 25 7.79 4.31 7.91
CA ARG A 25 8.35 5.47 8.63
C ARG A 25 7.28 6.47 9.09
N ASN A 26 6.21 6.59 8.31
CA ASN A 26 5.26 7.69 8.46
C ASN A 26 3.93 7.27 9.10
N VAL A 27 3.65 5.97 9.21
CA VAL A 27 2.40 5.45 9.76
C VAL A 27 2.67 4.67 11.04
N PRO A 28 2.41 5.27 12.22
CA PRO A 28 2.50 4.57 13.49
C PRO A 28 1.63 3.29 13.48
N GLY A 29 2.23 2.16 13.88
CA GLY A 29 1.52 0.88 13.91
C GLY A 29 1.29 0.21 12.55
N TYR A 30 1.96 0.66 11.47
CA TYR A 30 1.83 0.10 10.12
C TYR A 30 1.90 -1.45 10.07
N ASP A 31 2.89 -2.04 10.74
CA ASP A 31 3.05 -3.50 10.75
C ASP A 31 1.90 -4.22 11.49
N SER A 32 1.38 -3.62 12.56
CA SER A 32 0.22 -4.15 13.28
C SER A 32 -1.05 -4.04 12.46
N LEU A 33 -1.22 -2.95 11.71
CA LEU A 33 -2.35 -2.75 10.80
C LEU A 33 -2.40 -3.85 9.74
N LEU A 34 -1.28 -4.13 9.06
CA LEU A 34 -1.20 -5.20 8.07
C LEU A 34 -1.54 -6.57 8.66
N ARG A 35 -1.07 -6.86 9.88
CA ARG A 35 -1.41 -8.11 10.60
C ARG A 35 -2.91 -8.20 10.88
N MET A 36 -3.53 -7.14 11.40
CA MET A 36 -4.96 -7.13 11.71
C MET A 36 -5.82 -7.25 10.44
N SER A 37 -5.46 -6.55 9.36
CA SER A 37 -6.14 -6.69 8.07
C SER A 37 -6.12 -8.13 7.58
N ARG A 38 -4.99 -8.85 7.72
CA ARG A 38 -4.91 -10.28 7.36
C ARG A 38 -5.88 -11.14 8.17
N ILE A 39 -6.01 -10.90 9.47
CA ILE A 39 -6.93 -11.66 10.34
C ILE A 39 -8.37 -11.44 9.87
N LEU A 40 -8.78 -10.20 9.68
CA LEU A 40 -10.13 -9.85 9.23
C LEU A 40 -10.44 -10.45 7.84
N LEU A 41 -9.46 -10.47 6.93
CA LEU A 41 -9.64 -11.11 5.63
C LEU A 41 -9.82 -12.63 5.78
N ALA A 42 -9.03 -13.30 6.64
CA ALA A 42 -9.14 -14.74 6.86
C ALA A 42 -10.49 -15.14 7.48
N GLU A 43 -11.11 -14.28 8.29
CA GLU A 43 -12.41 -14.53 8.89
C GLU A 43 -13.58 -14.35 7.91
N ARG A 44 -13.40 -13.52 6.86
CA ARG A 44 -14.50 -13.07 5.99
C ARG A 44 -14.41 -13.56 4.56
N VAL A 45 -13.20 -13.87 4.07
CA VAL A 45 -12.97 -14.25 2.67
C VAL A 45 -12.90 -15.78 2.58
N PRO A 46 -13.78 -16.43 1.80
CA PRO A 46 -13.71 -17.88 1.58
C PRO A 46 -12.37 -18.31 0.95
N ALA A 47 -12.04 -19.61 1.01
CA ALA A 47 -10.82 -20.16 0.42
C ALA A 47 -10.62 -19.81 -1.07
N HIS A 48 -11.72 -19.64 -1.82
CA HIS A 48 -11.73 -19.22 -3.23
C HIS A 48 -12.37 -17.84 -3.42
N GLY A 49 -12.39 -17.01 -2.37
CA GLY A 49 -12.89 -15.64 -2.41
C GLY A 49 -11.95 -14.70 -3.17
N ARG A 50 -12.45 -13.53 -3.54
CA ARG A 50 -11.69 -12.50 -4.24
C ARG A 50 -11.69 -11.21 -3.41
N VAL A 51 -10.55 -10.53 -3.39
CA VAL A 51 -10.37 -9.25 -2.69
C VAL A 51 -9.98 -8.20 -3.72
N LEU A 52 -10.67 -7.05 -3.71
CA LEU A 52 -10.29 -5.86 -4.46
C LEU A 52 -9.60 -4.89 -3.50
N VAL A 53 -8.33 -4.59 -3.77
CA VAL A 53 -7.59 -3.55 -3.03
C VAL A 53 -7.72 -2.23 -3.78
N VAL A 54 -8.54 -1.33 -3.24
CA VAL A 54 -8.73 0.00 -3.83
C VAL A 54 -7.57 0.89 -3.41
N GLY A 55 -6.78 1.38 -4.37
CA GLY A 55 -5.60 2.21 -4.11
C GLY A 55 -4.42 1.44 -3.52
N ALA A 56 -4.03 0.32 -4.15
CA ALA A 56 -2.98 -0.58 -3.66
C ALA A 56 -1.58 0.07 -3.50
N GLY A 57 -1.34 1.25 -4.08
CA GLY A 57 -0.04 1.92 -3.98
C GLY A 57 1.08 1.01 -4.48
N GLY A 58 2.08 0.73 -3.64
CA GLY A 58 3.23 -0.12 -3.97
C GLY A 58 3.02 -1.62 -3.80
N GLY A 59 1.79 -2.09 -3.57
CA GLY A 59 1.45 -3.51 -3.35
C GLY A 59 0.57 -3.71 -2.14
#